data_AF-A0A847M679-F1
#
_entry.id   AF-A0A847M679-F1
#
_cell.length_a   1.000
_cell.length_b   1.000
_cell.length_c   1.000
_cell.angle_alpha   90.00
_cell.angle_beta   90.00
_cell.angle_gamma   90.00
#
_symmetry.space_group_name_H-M   'P 1'
#
loop_
_entity.id
_entity.type
_entity.pdbx_description
1 polymer ?
#
loop_
_entity_poly.entity_id
_entity_poly.type
_entity_poly.pdbx_seq_one_letter_code
_entity_poly.pdbx_strand_id
1 'polypeptide(L)' 'MLARVHSATLIGVDAHPVQIEVDITKGLEAFNLVGLPDAAVRESRERVRSAIRNSGFTYPTERITVNLAPADIRKE' A
#
# COMPACT_ATOMS: atom_id res chain seq x y z
N MET A 1 0.32 -5.15 -13.42
CA MET A 1 -0.61 -4.03 -13.76
C MET A 1 -0.35 -2.94 -12.74
N LEU A 2 0.07 -1.76 -13.21
CA LEU A 2 0.47 -0.65 -12.34
C LEU A 2 -0.68 0.32 -12.10
N ALA A 3 -1.04 0.55 -10.83
CA ALA A 3 -1.91 1.62 -10.39
C ALA A 3 -1.12 2.62 -9.54
N ARG A 4 -1.40 3.93 -9.67
CA ARG A 4 -0.74 4.99 -8.91
C ARG A 4 -1.79 5.87 -8.21
N VAL A 5 -1.52 6.23 -6.96
CA VAL A 5 -2.38 7.09 -6.14
C VAL A 5 -1.52 8.12 -5.40
N HIS A 6 -2.01 9.35 -5.29
CA HIS A 6 -1.38 10.38 -4.47
C HIS A 6 -1.99 10.37 -3.07
N SER A 7 -1.14 10.48 -2.06
CA SER A 7 -1.48 10.53 -0.64
C SER A 7 -0.54 11.52 0.06
N ALA A 8 -0.64 11.60 1.39
CA ALA A 8 0.30 12.33 2.23
C ALA A 8 0.54 11.57 3.54
N THR A 9 1.68 11.82 4.16
CA THR A 9 2.01 11.43 5.54
C THR A 9 2.28 12.69 6.35
N LEU A 10 2.13 12.62 7.67
CA LEU A 10 2.51 13.74 8.55
C LEU A 10 3.96 13.62 8.99
N ILE A 11 4.66 14.75 9.02
CA ILE A 11 5.97 14.91 9.68
C ILE A 11 5.81 16.08 10.65
N GLY A 12 5.60 15.77 11.93
CA GLY A 12 5.18 16.78 12.91
C GLY A 12 3.80 17.34 12.55
N VAL A 13 3.74 18.61 12.15
CA VAL A 13 2.49 19.28 11.74
C VAL A 13 2.36 19.43 10.21
N ASP A 14 3.42 19.09 9.47
CA ASP A 14 3.47 19.30 8.03
C ASP A 14 3.02 18.05 7.28
N ALA A 15 2.19 18.25 6.25
CA ALA A 15 1.82 17.21 5.32
C ALA A 15 2.91 17.03 4.26
N HIS A 16 3.47 15.84 4.17
CA HIS A 16 4.47 15.48 3.18
C HIS A 16 3.82 14.60 2.10
N PRO A 17 3.96 14.94 0.81
CA PRO A 17 3.34 14.16 -0.26
C PRO A 17 3.94 12.75 -0.33
N VAL A 18 3.08 11.77 -0.53
CA VAL A 18 3.44 10.36 -0.71
C VAL A 18 2.81 9.85 -2.00
N GLN A 19 3.61 9.22 -2.84
CA GLN A 19 3.10 8.50 -4.00
C GLN A 19 3.04 7.01 -3.70
N ILE A 20 1.86 6.43 -3.90
CA ILE A 20 1.60 5.01 -3.71
C ILE A 20 1.50 4.36 -5.08
N GLU A 21 2.27 3.30 -5.28
CA GLU A 21 2.25 2.52 -6.51
C GLU A 21 1.94 1.07 -6.16
N VAL A 22 0.98 0.48 -6.86
CA VAL A 22 0.57 -0.91 -6.67
C VAL A 22 0.79 -1.64 -7.97
N ASP A 23 1.57 -2.72 -7.92
CA ASP A 23 1.75 -3.63 -9.04
C ASP A 23 1.33 -5.05 -8.67
N ILE A 24 0.59 -5.67 -9.58
CA ILE A 24 0.17 -7.07 -9.51
C ILE A 24 0.93 -7.86 -10.57
N THR A 25 1.66 -8.87 -10.11
CA THR A 25 2.52 -9.74 -10.93
C THR A 25 2.12 -11.20 -10.75
N LYS A 26 2.27 -12.00 -11.82
CA LYS A 26 2.06 -13.45 -11.75
C LYS A 26 3.06 -14.09 -10.80
N GLY A 27 2.61 -15.05 -9.99
CA GLY A 27 3.46 -15.78 -9.06
C GLY A 27 2.67 -16.33 -7.88
N LEU A 28 3.39 -16.89 -6.90
CA LEU A 28 2.82 -17.29 -5.61
C LEU A 28 2.23 -16.07 -4.89
N GLU A 29 1.12 -16.29 -4.18
CA GLU A 29 0.46 -15.29 -3.34
C GLU A 29 1.48 -14.67 -2.38
N ALA A 30 1.68 -13.37 -2.52
CA ALA A 30 2.55 -12.60 -1.63
C ALA A 30 2.10 -11.15 -1.60
N PHE A 31 2.28 -10.50 -0.46
CA PHE A 31 2.00 -9.07 -0.30
C PHE A 31 3.26 -8.37 0.22
N ASN A 32 3.86 -7.55 -0.62
CA ASN A 32 5.07 -6.78 -0.29
C ASN A 32 4.70 -5.31 -0.09
N LEU A 33 5.19 -4.73 1.00
CA LEU A 33 5.00 -3.31 1.32
C LEU A 33 6.37 -2.69 1.59
N VAL A 34 6.78 -1.76 0.74
CA VAL A 34 8.12 -1.16 0.72
C VAL A 34 8.04 0.37 0.79
N GLY A 35 9.11 1.01 1.28
CA GLY A 35 9.14 2.47 1.50
C GLY A 35 8.87 2.88 2.95
N LEU A 36 9.43 2.15 3.92
CA LEU A 36 9.34 2.44 5.37
C LEU A 36 7.92 2.66 5.92
N PRO A 37 6.98 1.72 5.71
CA PRO A 37 5.68 1.77 6.38
C PRO A 37 5.84 1.50 7.88
N ASP A 38 5.07 2.20 8.68
CA ASP A 38 4.92 1.95 10.11
C ASP A 38 4.04 0.70 10.39
N ALA A 39 3.64 0.52 11.65
CA ALA A 39 2.80 -0.61 12.04
C ALA A 39 1.36 -0.43 11.56
N ALA A 40 0.79 0.76 11.68
CA ALA A 40 -0.60 1.02 11.30
C ALA A 40 -0.83 0.81 9.79
N VAL A 41 0.12 1.25 8.97
CA VAL A 41 0.11 1.05 7.51
C VAL A 41 0.27 -0.43 7.16
N ARG A 42 1.09 -1.21 7.88
CA ARG A 42 1.20 -2.67 7.69
C ARG A 42 -0.09 -3.41 8.06
N GLU A 43 -0.71 -3.06 9.18
CA GLU A 43 -1.95 -3.67 9.66
C GLU A 43 -3.16 -3.32 8.78
N SER A 44 -3.12 -2.18 8.11
CA SER A 44 -4.16 -1.75 7.17
C SER A 44 -4.39 -2.75 6.03
N ARG A 45 -3.43 -3.62 5.70
CA ARG A 45 -3.56 -4.66 4.68
C ARG A 45 -4.82 -5.50 4.87
N GLU A 46 -5.10 -5.93 6.10
CA GLU A 46 -6.26 -6.80 6.37
C GLU A 46 -7.58 -6.05 6.19
N ARG A 47 -7.60 -4.76 6.55
CA ARG A 47 -8.74 -3.86 6.31
C ARG A 47 -8.98 -3.66 4.82
N VAL A 48 -7.93 -3.43 4.04
CA VAL A 48 -8.01 -3.27 2.58
C VAL A 48 -8.54 -4.56 1.92
N ARG A 49 -8.01 -5.73 2.31
CA ARG A 49 -8.49 -7.02 1.82
C ARG A 49 -9.99 -7.21 2.07
N SER A 50 -10.43 -6.92 3.30
CA SER A 50 -11.84 -7.01 3.68
C SER A 50 -12.70 -6.01 2.91
N ALA A 51 -12.23 -4.76 2.74
CA ALA A 51 -12.94 -3.73 2.00
C ALA A 51 -13.15 -4.09 0.52
N ILE A 52 -12.12 -4.66 -0.14
CA ILE A 52 -12.21 -5.12 -1.53
C ILE A 52 -13.29 -6.20 -1.66
N ARG A 53 -13.27 -7.21 -0.79
CA ARG A 53 -14.25 -8.30 -0.79
C ARG A 53 -15.67 -7.81 -0.51
N ASN A 54 -15.83 -6.96 0.50
CA ASN A 54 -17.14 -6.40 0.88
C ASN A 54 -17.72 -5.44 -0.17
N SER A 55 -16.87 -4.90 -1.04
CA SER A 55 -17.29 -4.07 -2.18
C SER A 55 -17.68 -4.91 -3.41
N GLY A 56 -17.71 -6.24 -3.30
CA GLY A 56 -18.09 -7.15 -4.39
C GLY A 56 -16.95 -7.47 -5.38
N PHE A 57 -15.71 -7.08 -5.07
CA PHE A 57 -14.55 -7.39 -5.91
C PHE A 57 -13.81 -8.64 -5.42
N THR A 58 -13.19 -9.35 -6.35
CA THR A 58 -12.30 -10.47 -6.04
C THR A 58 -10.93 -9.92 -5.63
N TYR A 59 -10.45 -10.34 -4.45
CA TYR A 59 -9.09 -10.05 -4.04
C TYR A 59 -8.11 -10.93 -4.83
N PRO A 60 -7.07 -10.37 -5.47
CA PRO A 60 -6.15 -11.13 -6.30
C PRO A 60 -5.30 -12.10 -5.46
N THR A 61 -5.15 -13.34 -5.93
CA THR A 61 -4.34 -14.40 -5.29
C THR A 61 -2.92 -14.47 -5.87
N GLU A 62 -2.42 -13.34 -6.33
CA GLU A 62 -1.15 -13.19 -7.04
C GLU A 62 -0.15 -12.42 -6.17
N ARG A 63 1.04 -12.09 -6.70
CA ARG A 63 2.00 -11.28 -5.98
C ARG A 63 1.65 -9.79 -6.14
N ILE A 64 1.33 -9.15 -5.02
CA ILE A 64 1.03 -7.73 -4.92
C ILE A 64 2.23 -7.02 -4.30
N THR A 65 2.71 -5.96 -4.93
CA THR A 65 3.74 -5.08 -4.38
C THR A 65 3.18 -3.67 -4.28
N VAL A 66 3.23 -3.11 -3.08
CA VAL A 66 2.85 -1.73 -2.78
C VAL A 66 4.10 -0.95 -2.40
N ASN A 67 4.41 0.07 -3.18
CA ASN A 67 5.55 0.96 -2.97
C ASN A 67 5.08 2.34 -2.47
N LEU A 68 5.75 2.84 -1.43
CA LEU A 68 5.49 4.15 -0.84
C LEU A 68 6.69 5.07 -1.08
N ALA A 69 6.57 6.05 -1.97
CA ALA A 69 7.61 7.03 -2.25
C ALA A 69 7.34 8.35 -1.50
N PRO A 70 8.37 9.02 -0.96
CA PRO A 70 9.80 8.69 -1.05
C PRO A 70 10.23 7.67 0.02
N ALA A 71 11.20 6.79 -0.29
CA ALA A 71 11.49 5.60 0.55
C ALA A 71 12.35 5.86 1.80
N ASP A 72 12.80 7.10 2.01
CA ASP A 72 13.65 7.58 3.11
C ASP A 72 12.84 8.11 4.31
N ILE A 73 11.57 8.42 4.10
CA ILE A 73 10.66 8.93 5.14
C ILE A 73 9.77 7.80 5.65
N ARG A 74 9.55 7.70 6.97
CA ARG A 74 8.58 6.75 7.54
C ARG A 74 7.15 7.25 7.30
N LYS A 75 6.24 6.35 6.88
CA LYS A 75 4.82 6.67 6.66
C LYS A 75 3.96 6.07 7.77
N GLU A 76 3.14 6.91 8.40
CA GLU A 76 2.15 6.60 9.44
C GLU A 76 0.73 6.71 8.88
#